data_AF-T0ZMY9-F1
#
_entry.id   AF-T0ZMY9-F1
#
_cell.length_a   1.000
_cell.length_b   1.000
_cell.length_c   1.000
_cell.angle_alpha   90.00
_cell.angle_beta   90.00
_cell.angle_gamma   90.00
#
_symmetry.space_group_name_H-M   'P 1'
#
loop_
_entity.id
_entity.type
_entity.pdbx_description
1 polymer ?
#
loop_
_entity_poly.entity_id
_entity_poly.type
_entity_poly.pdbx_seq_one_letter_code
_entity_poly.pdbx_strand_id
1 'polypeptide(L)'
;LMELFLKGLSASNSSYGKEEVRAAIEEMRCSKILVNDSVLGNHEIQELLSLAERQGIGIEIFNSNDEAGTQLHSFKEIAAII
;
A
#
# COMPACT_ATOMS: atom_id res chain seq x y z
N LEU A 1 11.26 1.28 -3.95
CA LEU A 1 9.80 1.07 -3.96
C LEU A 1 9.03 2.36 -3.67
N MET A 2 9.37 3.08 -2.61
CA MET A 2 8.76 4.40 -2.33
C MET A 2 8.89 5.38 -3.50
N GLU A 3 10.08 5.51 -4.10
CA GLU A 3 10.28 6.35 -5.28
C GLU A 3 9.40 5.96 -6.48
N LEU A 4 9.17 4.66 -6.68
CA LEU A 4 8.30 4.16 -7.76
C LEU A 4 6.85 4.55 -7.49
N PHE A 5 6.39 4.39 -6.25
CA PHE A 5 5.07 4.85 -5.83
C PHE A 5 4.89 6.36 -6.07
N LEU A 6 5.85 7.19 -5.64
CA LEU A 6 5.80 8.64 -5.80
C LEU A 6 5.77 9.06 -7.28
N LYS A 7 6.55 8.38 -8.13
CA LYS A 7 6.52 8.60 -9.58
C LYS A 7 5.19 8.18 -10.20
N GLY A 8 4.54 7.12 -9.69
CA GLY A 8 3.26 6.64 -10.18
C GLY A 8 2.07 7.57 -9.83
N LEU A 9 2.18 8.37 -8.77
CA LEU A 9 1.10 9.29 -8.36
C LEU A 9 0.74 10.31 -9.45
N SER A 10 1.72 10.85 -10.17
CA SER A 10 1.47 11.84 -11.23
C SER A 10 0.86 11.24 -12.50
N ALA A 11 1.01 9.92 -12.69
CA ALA A 11 0.51 9.19 -13.84
C ALA A 11 -0.76 8.36 -13.53
N SER A 12 -1.34 8.52 -12.33
CA SER A 12 -2.46 7.69 -11.84
C SER A 12 -2.17 6.18 -11.79
N ASN A 13 -0.89 5.81 -11.69
CA ASN A 13 -0.40 4.43 -11.54
C ASN A 13 -0.07 4.09 -10.07
N SER A 14 -0.56 4.91 -9.13
CA SER A 14 -0.44 4.68 -7.69
C SER A 14 -1.70 5.15 -6.99
N SER A 15 -2.09 4.44 -5.94
CA SER A 15 -3.24 4.74 -5.08
C SER A 15 -2.81 4.72 -3.62
N TYR A 16 -3.49 5.47 -2.74
CA TYR A 16 -3.15 5.52 -1.32
C TYR A 16 -4.35 5.65 -0.39
N GLY A 17 -4.17 5.18 0.83
CA GLY A 17 -5.24 5.01 1.80
C GLY A 17 -6.08 3.75 1.56
N LYS A 18 -6.66 3.25 2.65
CA LYS A 18 -7.38 1.97 2.71
C LYS A 18 -8.42 1.79 1.59
N GLU A 19 -9.27 2.78 1.35
CA GLU A 19 -10.36 2.69 0.37
C GLU A 19 -9.84 2.55 -1.08
N GLU A 20 -8.89 3.38 -1.48
CA GLU A 20 -8.33 3.35 -2.83
C GLU A 20 -7.47 2.10 -3.06
N VAL A 21 -6.75 1.65 -2.02
CA VAL A 21 -5.99 0.40 -2.06
C VAL A 21 -6.92 -0.80 -2.19
N ARG A 22 -8.05 -0.82 -1.47
CA ARG A 22 -9.10 -1.85 -1.61
C ARG A 22 -9.61 -1.91 -3.04
N ALA A 23 -10.00 -0.76 -3.62
CA ALA A 23 -10.47 -0.68 -4.99
C ALA A 23 -9.43 -1.21 -5.99
N ALA A 24 -8.15 -0.84 -5.82
CA ALA A 24 -7.07 -1.32 -6.70
C ALA A 24 -6.86 -2.84 -6.64
N ILE A 25 -7.03 -3.46 -5.46
CA ILE A 25 -6.96 -4.92 -5.28
C ILE A 25 -8.20 -5.60 -5.90
N GLU A 26 -9.40 -5.09 -5.63
CA GLU A 26 -10.66 -5.67 -6.12
C GLU A 26 -10.78 -5.59 -7.65
N GLU A 27 -10.26 -4.53 -8.26
CA GLU A 27 -10.22 -4.34 -9.71
C GLU A 27 -9.05 -5.08 -10.38
N MET A 28 -8.26 -5.85 -9.64
CA MET A 28 -7.07 -6.58 -10.13
C MET A 28 -6.05 -5.68 -10.85
N ARG A 29 -5.99 -4.41 -10.46
CA ARG A 29 -5.03 -3.44 -10.99
C ARG A 29 -3.79 -3.33 -10.11
N CYS A 30 -3.81 -3.83 -8.88
CA CYS A 30 -2.70 -3.69 -7.96
C CYS A 30 -1.58 -4.71 -8.23
N SER A 31 -0.37 -4.21 -8.47
CA SER A 31 0.85 -5.01 -8.62
C SER A 31 1.57 -5.23 -7.28
N LYS A 32 1.60 -4.18 -6.43
CA LYS A 32 2.28 -4.22 -5.14
C LYS A 32 1.64 -3.29 -4.11
N ILE A 33 1.49 -3.76 -2.87
CA ILE A 33 1.06 -2.97 -1.72
C ILE A 33 2.27 -2.55 -0.89
N LEU A 34 2.25 -1.31 -0.42
CA LEU A 34 3.19 -0.74 0.54
C LEU A 34 2.41 -0.45 1.83
N VAL A 35 2.90 -0.91 2.98
CA VAL A 35 2.21 -0.70 4.27
C VAL A 35 3.22 -0.43 5.39
N ASN A 36 2.89 0.46 6.31
CA ASN A 36 3.70 0.68 7.51
C ASN A 36 3.42 -0.40 8.58
N ASP A 37 4.47 -0.79 9.30
CA ASP A 37 4.40 -1.71 10.42
C ASP A 37 3.48 -1.21 11.55
N SER A 38 3.41 0.10 11.75
CA SER A 38 2.57 0.78 12.74
C SER A 38 1.08 0.44 12.64
N VAL A 39 0.59 0.05 11.46
CA VAL A 39 -0.84 -0.25 11.21
C VAL A 39 -1.14 -1.73 11.02
N LEU A 40 -0.16 -2.63 11.17
CA LEU A 40 -0.37 -4.07 11.00
C LEU A 40 -1.31 -4.68 12.05
N GLY A 41 -1.53 -3.99 13.18
CA GLY A 41 -2.53 -4.37 14.19
C GLY A 41 -3.98 -3.99 13.82
N ASN A 42 -4.20 -3.22 12.76
CA ASN A 42 -5.53 -2.82 12.34
C ASN A 42 -6.22 -3.95 11.56
N HIS A 43 -7.41 -4.36 12.02
CA HIS A 43 -8.16 -5.46 11.43
C HIS A 43 -8.48 -5.24 9.94
N GLU A 44 -8.89 -4.04 9.56
CA GLU A 44 -9.26 -3.74 8.18
C GLU A 44 -8.04 -3.77 7.24
N ILE A 45 -6.87 -3.37 7.74
CA ILE A 45 -5.60 -3.47 6.99
C ILE A 45 -5.23 -4.94 6.82
N GLN A 46 -5.35 -5.76 7.88
CA GLN A 46 -5.09 -7.20 7.79
C GLN A 46 -6.00 -7.91 6.79
N GLU A 47 -7.28 -7.52 6.69
CA GLU A 47 -8.19 -8.04 5.67
C GLU A 47 -7.71 -7.72 4.25
N LEU A 48 -7.26 -6.48 4.02
CA LEU A 48 -6.72 -6.08 2.72
C LEU A 48 -5.44 -6.83 2.36
N LEU A 49 -4.51 -6.97 3.32
CA LEU A 49 -3.28 -7.73 3.11
C LEU A 49 -3.60 -9.20 2.83
N SER A 50 -4.55 -9.79 3.55
CA SER A 50 -5.01 -11.16 3.31
C SER A 50 -5.62 -11.34 1.92
N LEU A 51 -6.39 -10.35 1.45
CA LEU A 51 -6.95 -10.34 0.09
C LEU A 51 -5.84 -10.26 -0.96
N ALA A 52 -4.84 -9.40 -0.73
CA ALA A 52 -3.71 -9.22 -1.62
C ALA A 52 -2.84 -10.49 -1.73
N GLU A 53 -2.53 -11.13 -0.61
CA GLU A 53 -1.80 -12.40 -0.58
C GLU A 53 -2.54 -13.50 -1.38
N ARG A 54 -3.86 -13.60 -1.23
CA ARG A 54 -4.69 -14.57 -1.98
C ARG A 54 -4.64 -14.34 -3.49
N GLN A 55 -4.45 -13.09 -3.93
CA GLN A 55 -4.32 -12.73 -5.34
C GLN A 55 -2.88 -12.79 -5.84
N GLY A 56 -1.91 -13.13 -4.99
CA GLY A 56 -0.49 -13.15 -5.34
C GLY A 56 0.13 -11.76 -5.52
N ILE A 57 -0.52 -10.72 -4.98
CA ILE A 57 -0.02 -9.35 -5.02
C ILE A 57 1.14 -9.23 -4.02
N GLY A 58 2.24 -8.59 -4.44
CA GLY A 58 3.39 -8.39 -3.57
C GLY A 58 3.07 -7.42 -2.44
N ILE A 59 3.51 -7.72 -1.21
CA ILE A 59 3.36 -6.83 -0.05
C ILE A 59 4.76 -6.42 0.43
N GLU A 60 4.97 -5.12 0.55
CA GLU A 60 6.18 -4.54 1.14
C GLU A 60 5.81 -3.85 2.46
N ILE A 61 6.50 -4.21 3.53
CA ILE A 61 6.30 -3.61 4.85
C ILE A 61 7.45 -2.64 5.12
N PHE A 62 7.12 -1.38 5.42
CA PHE A 62 8.10 -0.39 5.86
C PHE A 62 8.06 -0.22 7.38
N ASN A 63 9.23 0.01 7.97
CA ASN A 63 9.35 0.46 9.34
C ASN A 63 8.93 1.93 9.42
N SER A 64 7.93 2.24 10.23
CA SER A 64 7.39 3.61 10.38
C SER A 64 8.41 4.62 10.89
N ASN A 65 9.51 4.16 11.50
CA ASN A 65 10.59 5.01 12.02
C ASN A 65 11.68 5.32 10.98
N ASP A 66 11.66 4.64 9.83
CA ASP A 66 12.59 4.90 8.74
C ASP A 66 12.04 5.96 7.78
N GLU A 67 12.91 6.50 6.92
CA GLU A 67 12.53 7.56 5.98
C GLU A 67 11.35 7.14 5.08
N ALA A 68 11.40 5.92 4.52
CA ALA A 68 10.32 5.41 3.68
C ALA A 68 9.01 5.27 4.47
N GLY A 69 9.06 4.83 5.72
CA GLY A 69 7.86 4.72 6.54
C GLY A 69 7.29 6.09 6.92
N THR A 70 8.15 7.05 7.24
CA THR A 70 7.76 8.45 7.48
C THR A 70 7.11 9.09 6.25
N GLN A 71 7.63 8.78 5.05
CA GLN A 71 7.00 9.20 3.80
C GLN A 71 5.64 8.53 3.61
N LEU A 72 5.53 7.21 3.79
CA LEU A 72 4.27 6.48 3.65
C LEU A 72 3.19 6.93 4.65
N HIS A 73 3.59 7.36 5.85
CA HIS A 73 2.68 7.93 6.85
C HIS A 73 1.86 9.10 6.28
N SER A 74 2.50 9.95 5.46
CA SER A 74 1.84 11.08 4.78
C SER A 74 0.76 10.64 3.78
N PHE A 75 0.75 9.36 3.41
CA PHE A 75 -0.21 8.74 2.49
C PHE A 75 -1.19 7.79 3.22
N LYS A 76 -1.45 8.05 4.50
CA LYS A 76 -2.36 7.27 5.35
C LYS A 76 -1.88 5.84 5.59
N GLU A 77 -0.57 5.65 5.75
CA GLU A 77 0.07 4.40 6.21
C GLU A 77 0.02 3.21 5.23
N ILE A 78 -0.73 3.32 4.14
CA ILE A 78 -0.88 2.26 3.14
C ILE A 78 -1.02 2.84 1.73
N ALA A 79 -0.36 2.20 0.77
CA ALA A 79 -0.40 2.57 -0.64
C ALA A 79 -0.35 1.34 -1.55
N ALA A 80 -0.72 1.54 -2.81
CA ALA A 80 -0.67 0.54 -3.87
C ALA A 80 0.05 1.12 -5.10
N ILE A 81 0.84 0.27 -5.74
CA ILE A 81 1.40 0.47 -7.07
C ILE A 81 0.55 -0.35 -8.04
N ILE A 82 0.08 0.30 -9.11
CA ILE A 82 -0.76 -0.27 -10.16
C ILE A 82 0.13 -0.71 -11.33
#